data_AF-A0AAD7FMC3-F1
#
_entry.id   AF-A0AAD7FMC3-F1
#
_cell.length_a   1.000
_cell.length_b   1.000
_cell.length_c   1.000
_cell.angle_alpha   90.00
_cell.angle_beta   90.00
_cell.angle_gamma   90.00
#
_symmetry.space_group_name_H-M   'P 1'
#
loop_
_entity.id
_entity.type
_entity.pdbx_description
1 polymer ?
#
loop_
_entity_poly.entity_id
_entity_poly.type
_entity_poly.pdbx_seq_one_letter_code
_entity_poly.pdbx_strand_id
1 'polypeptide(L)'
;MLPALLGSLLWHSVLTLSQQIPFEAPQQDNSTAHFVFNSLSGLLRQWPNTVHGTGHSIVPATLDAFTLLYHARQDADLPPSPEWLAWDSAMSYGIMIPRGGQTHLITYRTTRPATLLYFDGQSASWGPDGWLDSQHMFIYGMSNNGSKELC
;
A
#
# COMPACT_ATOMS: atom_id res chain seq x y z
N MET A 1 70.04 -27.45 -21.05
CA MET A 1 70.60 -28.51 -20.18
C MET A 1 70.87 -27.88 -18.81
N LEU A 2 70.15 -28.36 -17.77
CA LEU A 2 70.16 -28.06 -16.31
C LEU A 2 70.03 -26.59 -15.80
N PRO A 3 69.50 -26.34 -14.58
CA PRO A 3 68.56 -27.14 -13.78
C PRO A 3 67.39 -26.33 -13.13
N ALA A 4 66.45 -27.09 -12.58
CA ALA A 4 65.32 -26.65 -11.76
C ALA A 4 65.76 -26.18 -10.36
N LEU A 5 65.18 -25.06 -9.91
CA LEU A 5 65.15 -24.63 -8.51
C LEU A 5 63.74 -24.91 -7.96
N LEU A 6 63.62 -25.98 -7.16
CA LEU A 6 62.44 -26.23 -6.33
C LEU A 6 62.45 -25.22 -5.17
N GLY A 7 61.65 -24.17 -5.30
CA GLY A 7 61.29 -23.28 -4.20
C GLY A 7 60.09 -23.86 -3.45
N SER A 8 60.34 -24.37 -2.25
CA SER A 8 59.33 -24.82 -1.28
C SER A 8 58.41 -23.67 -0.87
N LEU A 9 57.14 -23.71 -1.30
CA LEU A 9 56.08 -22.83 -0.80
C LEU A 9 55.51 -23.42 0.49
N LEU A 10 55.92 -22.83 1.62
CA LEU A 10 55.33 -23.09 2.94
C LEU A 10 53.90 -22.53 2.96
N TRP A 11 52.91 -23.44 2.92
CA TRP A 11 51.51 -23.14 3.20
C TRP A 11 51.39 -22.66 4.65
N HIS A 12 51.34 -21.35 4.87
CA HIS A 12 50.91 -20.81 6.16
C HIS A 12 49.39 -20.84 6.17
N SER A 13 48.82 -21.89 6.78
CA SER A 13 47.39 -21.95 7.07
C SER A 13 47.04 -20.82 8.02
N VAL A 14 46.41 -19.77 7.51
CA VAL A 14 45.73 -18.78 8.36
C VAL A 14 44.48 -19.47 8.91
N LEU A 15 44.54 -19.85 10.19
CA LEU A 15 43.35 -20.23 10.94
C LEU A 15 42.52 -18.97 11.14
N THR A 16 41.54 -18.73 10.26
CA THR A 16 40.46 -17.79 10.52
C THR A 16 39.60 -18.37 11.64
N LEU A 17 39.72 -17.82 12.84
CA LEU A 17 38.76 -18.06 13.91
C LEU A 17 37.41 -17.46 13.44
N SER A 18 36.51 -18.30 12.95
CA SER A 18 35.10 -17.93 12.82
C SER A 18 34.59 -17.71 14.24
N GLN A 19 34.53 -16.46 14.69
CA GLN A 19 33.66 -16.14 15.82
C GLN A 19 32.23 -16.33 15.32
N GLN A 20 31.66 -17.51 15.59
CA GLN A 20 30.21 -17.66 15.60
C GLN A 20 29.70 -16.67 16.65
N ILE A 21 29.21 -15.52 16.21
CA ILE A 21 28.29 -14.74 17.02
C ILE A 21 27.14 -15.70 17.30
N PRO A 22 26.83 -16.04 18.56
CA PRO A 22 25.66 -16.84 18.86
C PRO A 22 24.47 -16.16 18.21
N PHE A 23 23.78 -16.86 17.30
CA PHE A 23 22.48 -16.41 16.84
C PHE A 23 21.56 -16.53 18.05
N GLU A 24 21.46 -15.44 18.80
CA GLU A 24 20.45 -15.30 19.82
C GLU A 24 19.14 -15.21 19.04
N ALA A 25 18.36 -16.30 19.10
CA ALA A 25 17.03 -16.32 18.53
C ALA A 25 16.31 -15.07 19.06
N PRO A 26 15.69 -14.25 18.18
CA PRO A 26 14.96 -13.07 18.63
C PRO A 26 14.05 -13.49 19.77
N GLN A 27 14.17 -12.84 20.94
CA GLN A 27 13.17 -13.02 21.99
C GLN A 27 11.82 -12.75 21.35
N GLN A 28 10.89 -13.69 21.50
CA GLN A 28 9.54 -13.55 20.98
C GLN A 28 8.88 -12.39 21.73
N ASP A 29 8.99 -11.20 21.15
CA ASP A 29 8.37 -10.00 21.64
C ASP A 29 6.87 -10.07 21.33
N ASN A 30 6.06 -10.25 22.37
CA ASN A 30 4.60 -10.25 22.26
C ASN A 30 4.03 -8.82 22.09
N SER A 31 4.87 -7.81 21.91
CA SER A 31 4.46 -6.44 21.60
C SER A 31 3.72 -6.38 20.27
N THR A 32 2.62 -5.63 20.21
CA THR A 32 1.90 -5.34 18.96
C THR A 32 2.53 -4.20 18.15
N ALA A 33 3.59 -3.56 18.67
CA ALA A 33 4.17 -2.36 18.06
C ALA A 33 4.70 -2.60 16.63
N HIS A 34 5.20 -3.80 16.35
CA HIS A 34 5.73 -4.13 15.03
C HIS A 34 4.67 -4.04 13.92
N PHE A 35 3.40 -4.31 14.23
CA PHE A 35 2.30 -4.18 13.25
C PHE A 35 2.08 -2.71 12.86
N VAL A 36 2.18 -1.79 13.82
CA VAL A 36 2.03 -0.35 13.58
C VAL A 36 3.16 0.17 12.70
N PHE A 37 4.41 -0.13 13.05
CA PHE A 37 5.55 0.31 12.25
C PHE A 37 5.57 -0.33 10.86
N ASN A 38 5.12 -1.59 10.74
CA ASN A 38 4.99 -2.25 9.45
C ASN A 38 3.92 -1.58 8.57
N SER A 39 2.74 -1.24 9.11
CA SER A 39 1.71 -0.47 8.39
C SER A 39 2.24 0.89 7.92
N LEU A 40 2.90 1.65 8.81
CA LEU A 40 3.52 2.94 8.45
C LEU A 40 4.57 2.80 7.34
N SER A 41 5.38 1.74 7.37
CA SER A 41 6.37 1.47 6.30
C SER A 41 5.73 1.06 4.96
N GLY A 42 4.48 0.60 5.01
CA GLY A 42 3.68 0.14 3.88
C GLY A 42 2.81 1.23 3.24
N LEU A 43 2.80 2.45 3.78
CA LEU A 43 2.03 3.57 3.25
C LEU A 43 2.31 3.78 1.76
N LEU A 44 1.24 4.03 0.99
CA LEU A 44 1.30 4.25 -0.47
C LEU A 44 1.88 3.06 -1.28
N ARG A 45 2.07 1.88 -0.68
CA ARG A 45 2.55 0.68 -1.37
C ARG A 45 1.42 -0.34 -1.48
N GLN A 46 1.17 -0.84 -2.68
CA GLN A 46 0.04 -1.75 -2.94
C GLN A 46 0.10 -3.04 -2.09
N TRP A 47 1.23 -3.75 -2.08
CA TRP A 47 1.31 -5.09 -1.48
C TRP A 47 1.09 -5.13 0.03
N PRO A 48 1.76 -4.30 0.86
CA PRO A 48 1.51 -4.27 2.29
C PRO A 48 0.04 -3.99 2.63
N ASN A 49 -0.58 -3.07 1.87
CA ASN A 49 -1.98 -2.69 2.01
C ASN A 49 -2.97 -3.74 1.52
N THR A 50 -2.57 -4.62 0.60
CA THR A 50 -3.40 -5.75 0.14
C THR A 50 -3.43 -6.86 1.21
N VAL A 51 -2.29 -7.12 1.85
CA VAL A 51 -2.19 -8.15 2.91
C VAL A 51 -2.93 -7.71 4.17
N HIS A 52 -2.87 -6.41 4.50
CA HIS A 52 -3.58 -5.82 5.64
C HIS A 52 -4.66 -4.86 5.13
N GLY A 53 -5.74 -5.43 4.58
CA GLY A 53 -6.80 -4.67 3.94
C GLY A 53 -7.49 -3.67 4.88
N THR A 54 -7.72 -4.06 6.13
CA THR A 54 -8.17 -3.15 7.18
C THR A 54 -6.98 -2.33 7.70
N GLY A 55 -6.70 -1.24 7.00
CA GLY A 55 -5.69 -0.27 7.39
C GLY A 55 -6.08 0.51 8.65
N HIS A 56 -5.11 1.08 9.35
CA HIS A 56 -5.36 1.90 10.56
C HIS A 56 -4.61 3.24 10.56
N SER A 57 -3.86 3.54 9.50
CA SER A 57 -3.10 4.78 9.36
C SER A 57 -3.87 5.80 8.52
N ILE A 58 -4.09 6.98 9.10
CA ILE A 58 -4.70 8.13 8.44
C ILE A 58 -3.63 9.22 8.35
N VAL A 59 -3.19 9.54 7.14
CA VAL A 59 -2.02 10.38 6.91
C VAL A 59 -2.39 11.59 6.05
N PRO A 60 -2.12 12.83 6.50
CA PRO A 60 -2.29 14.00 5.64
C PRO A 60 -1.30 13.94 4.48
N ALA A 61 -1.76 14.27 3.28
CA ALA A 61 -0.97 14.29 2.07
C ALA A 61 -1.26 15.56 1.25
N THR A 62 -0.39 15.84 0.28
CA THR A 62 -0.61 16.92 -0.69
C THR A 62 -0.61 16.32 -2.08
N LEU A 63 -1.59 16.75 -2.88
CA LEU A 63 -1.64 16.48 -4.30
C LEU A 63 -1.08 17.66 -5.07
N ASP A 64 -0.17 17.38 -5.98
CA ASP A 64 0.42 18.44 -6.80
C ASP A 64 -0.59 19.03 -7.79
N ALA A 65 -0.32 20.29 -8.16
CA ALA A 65 -1.03 20.93 -9.25
C ALA A 65 -0.81 20.15 -10.55
N PHE A 66 -1.79 20.22 -11.44
CA PHE A 66 -1.77 19.58 -12.74
C PHE A 66 -1.79 18.05 -12.75
N THR A 67 -2.13 17.42 -11.62
CA THR A 67 -2.33 15.96 -11.53
C THR A 67 -3.64 15.57 -12.21
N LEU A 68 -3.59 14.53 -13.04
CA LEU A 68 -4.75 13.97 -13.71
C LEU A 68 -5.49 12.99 -12.81
N LEU A 69 -6.81 13.04 -12.87
CA LEU A 69 -7.73 12.18 -12.14
C LEU A 69 -8.86 11.75 -13.07
N TYR A 70 -9.43 10.58 -12.82
CA TYR A 70 -10.33 9.90 -13.75
C TYR A 70 -11.62 9.46 -13.08
N HIS A 71 -12.75 9.69 -13.73
CA HIS A 71 -14.07 9.32 -13.21
C HIS A 71 -14.93 8.72 -14.31
N ALA A 72 -15.22 7.43 -14.20
CA ALA A 72 -16.07 6.71 -15.12
C ALA A 72 -17.52 6.72 -14.61
N ARG A 73 -18.47 6.94 -15.52
CA ARG A 73 -19.92 7.01 -15.27
C ARG A 73 -20.71 6.27 -16.34
N GLN A 74 -21.99 5.98 -16.05
CA GLN A 74 -22.95 5.45 -17.04
C GLN A 74 -23.72 6.56 -17.79
N ASP A 75 -23.48 7.82 -17.42
CA ASP A 75 -24.05 9.02 -18.01
C ASP A 75 -22.95 10.02 -18.37
N ALA A 76 -23.25 10.89 -19.33
CA ALA A 76 -22.30 11.88 -19.86
C ALA A 76 -22.31 13.22 -19.12
N ASP A 77 -23.23 13.38 -18.16
CA ASP A 77 -23.42 14.63 -17.43
C ASP A 77 -22.33 14.83 -16.37
N LEU A 78 -22.11 16.10 -15.98
CA LEU A 78 -21.25 16.41 -14.86
C LEU A 78 -21.89 15.94 -13.55
N PRO A 79 -21.10 15.44 -12.58
CA PRO A 79 -21.63 14.96 -11.31
C PRO A 79 -22.34 16.08 -10.55
N PRO A 80 -23.56 15.85 -10.02
CA PRO A 80 -24.30 16.85 -9.25
C PRO A 80 -23.73 17.05 -7.83
N SER A 81 -22.89 16.12 -7.36
CA SER A 81 -22.27 16.13 -6.03
C SER A 81 -20.79 15.75 -6.13
N PRO A 82 -19.98 16.02 -5.08
CA PRO A 82 -18.65 15.44 -4.98
C PRO A 82 -18.73 13.90 -5.06
N GLU A 83 -18.04 13.32 -6.02
CA GLU A 83 -17.98 11.88 -6.25
C GLU A 83 -16.50 11.41 -6.26
N TRP A 84 -16.30 10.10 -6.32
CA TRP A 84 -14.97 9.48 -6.29
C TRP A 84 -14.15 9.79 -7.54
N LEU A 85 -12.83 9.80 -7.40
CA LEU A 85 -11.86 9.95 -8.50
C LEU A 85 -10.82 8.83 -8.40
N ALA A 86 -10.42 8.29 -9.54
CA ALA A 86 -9.32 7.33 -9.65
C ALA A 86 -8.04 8.00 -10.14
N TRP A 87 -6.91 7.43 -9.71
CA TRP A 87 -5.57 7.86 -10.11
C TRP A 87 -5.22 7.49 -11.55
N ASP A 88 -5.87 6.46 -12.09
CA ASP A 88 -5.66 6.00 -13.44
C ASP A 88 -7.00 5.66 -14.12
N SER A 89 -6.98 5.73 -15.46
CA SER A 89 -8.16 5.48 -16.26
C SER A 89 -8.62 4.02 -16.20
N ALA A 90 -7.71 3.07 -16.02
CA ALA A 90 -8.03 1.64 -16.05
C ALA A 90 -8.82 1.23 -14.80
N MET A 91 -8.41 1.69 -13.62
CA MET A 91 -9.17 1.53 -12.37
C MET A 91 -10.56 2.16 -12.49
N SER A 92 -10.63 3.39 -13.00
CA SER A 92 -11.90 4.10 -13.19
C SER A 92 -12.86 3.31 -14.08
N TYR A 93 -12.39 2.88 -15.25
CA TYR A 93 -13.16 2.04 -16.15
C TYR A 93 -13.51 0.68 -15.53
N GLY A 94 -12.57 0.04 -14.84
CA GLY A 94 -12.74 -1.29 -14.23
C GLY A 94 -13.85 -1.34 -13.19
N ILE A 95 -14.06 -0.25 -12.44
CA ILE A 95 -15.18 -0.11 -11.50
C ILE A 95 -16.53 -0.01 -12.22
N MET A 96 -16.57 0.66 -13.38
CA MET A 96 -17.82 1.00 -14.06
C MET A 96 -18.28 -0.06 -15.07
N ILE A 97 -17.35 -0.74 -15.75
CA ILE A 97 -17.65 -1.77 -16.77
C ILE A 97 -18.63 -2.86 -16.28
N PRO A 98 -18.47 -3.43 -15.05
CA PRO A 98 -19.39 -4.46 -14.56
C PRO A 98 -20.85 -4.01 -14.44
N ARG A 99 -21.11 -2.70 -14.41
CA ARG A 99 -22.47 -2.15 -14.33
C ARG A 99 -23.22 -2.17 -15.68
N GLY A 100 -22.53 -2.48 -16.78
CA GLY A 100 -23.08 -2.52 -18.13
C GLY A 100 -23.37 -1.14 -18.72
N GLY A 101 -23.93 -1.11 -19.94
CA GLY A 101 -24.30 0.15 -20.62
C GLY A 101 -23.12 0.90 -21.25
N GLN A 102 -23.38 2.14 -21.67
CA GLN A 102 -22.33 3.04 -22.18
C GLN A 102 -21.54 3.63 -21.00
N THR A 103 -20.22 3.55 -21.07
CA THR A 103 -19.34 4.12 -20.05
C THR A 103 -18.66 5.38 -20.58
N HIS A 104 -18.89 6.49 -19.88
CA HIS A 104 -18.26 7.78 -20.14
C HIS A 104 -17.12 8.00 -19.16
N LEU A 105 -15.93 8.35 -19.66
CA LEU A 105 -14.78 8.69 -18.82
C LEU A 105 -14.56 10.20 -18.83
N ILE A 106 -14.64 10.80 -17.65
CA ILE A 106 -14.36 12.21 -17.44
C ILE A 106 -12.94 12.33 -16.87
N THR A 107 -12.12 13.19 -17.46
CA THR A 107 -10.78 13.50 -16.97
C THR A 107 -10.76 14.84 -16.26
N TYR A 108 -10.35 14.82 -15.01
CA TYR A 108 -10.14 15.99 -14.18
C TYR A 108 -8.64 16.31 -14.10
N ARG A 109 -8.34 17.58 -13.85
CA ARG A 109 -6.98 18.05 -13.60
C ARG A 109 -7.00 19.03 -12.44
N THR A 110 -6.13 18.82 -11.46
CA THR A 110 -5.95 19.80 -10.38
C THR A 110 -5.38 21.10 -10.96
N THR A 111 -5.92 22.24 -10.56
CA THR A 111 -5.44 23.56 -11.02
C THR A 111 -4.45 24.20 -10.05
N ARG A 112 -4.39 23.68 -8.82
CA ARG A 112 -3.53 24.10 -7.72
C ARG A 112 -3.24 22.90 -6.81
N PRO A 113 -2.21 22.94 -5.95
CA PRO A 113 -2.00 21.89 -4.97
C PRO A 113 -3.26 21.71 -4.11
N ALA A 114 -3.63 20.47 -3.84
CA ALA A 114 -4.81 20.13 -3.05
C ALA A 114 -4.38 19.34 -1.81
N THR A 115 -4.99 19.63 -0.65
CA THR A 115 -4.78 18.85 0.55
C THR A 115 -5.59 17.56 0.46
N LEU A 116 -4.95 16.45 0.78
CA LEU A 116 -5.54 15.12 0.78
C LEU A 116 -5.43 14.50 2.17
N LEU A 117 -6.32 13.54 2.42
CA LEU A 117 -6.20 12.62 3.53
C LEU A 117 -6.08 11.21 2.94
N TYR A 118 -4.96 10.55 3.21
CA TYR A 118 -4.71 9.18 2.77
C TYR A 118 -5.14 8.21 3.87
N PHE A 119 -5.92 7.21 3.48
CA PHE A 119 -6.32 6.09 4.31
C PHE A 119 -5.60 4.85 3.79
N ASP A 120 -4.80 4.19 4.62
CA ASP A 120 -4.07 2.98 4.24
C ASP A 120 -4.99 1.75 4.07
N GLY A 121 -4.39 0.60 3.85
CA GLY A 121 -5.09 -0.64 3.55
C GLY A 121 -5.76 -0.62 2.17
N GLN A 122 -6.89 -1.31 2.07
CA GLN A 122 -7.75 -1.33 0.90
C GLN A 122 -8.96 -0.39 1.10
N SER A 123 -8.75 0.78 1.69
CA SER A 123 -9.81 1.74 2.03
C SER A 123 -10.66 2.20 0.83
N ALA A 124 -10.11 2.18 -0.39
CA ALA A 124 -10.83 2.47 -1.62
C ALA A 124 -11.56 1.24 -2.21
N SER A 125 -11.40 0.06 -1.63
CA SER A 125 -12.08 -1.15 -2.09
C SER A 125 -13.54 -1.13 -1.69
N TRP A 126 -14.38 -1.35 -2.69
CA TRP A 126 -15.82 -1.45 -2.54
C TRP A 126 -16.20 -2.92 -2.34
N GLY A 127 -16.81 -3.25 -1.20
CA GLY A 127 -17.26 -4.61 -0.93
C GLY A 127 -17.56 -4.86 0.55
N PRO A 128 -18.19 -6.01 0.87
CA PRO A 128 -18.65 -6.32 2.23
C PRO A 128 -17.55 -6.79 3.19
N ASP A 129 -16.28 -6.82 2.77
CA ASP A 129 -15.18 -7.46 3.51
C ASP A 129 -14.57 -6.57 4.61
N GLY A 130 -15.22 -5.46 4.98
CA GLY A 130 -14.82 -4.65 6.14
C GLY A 130 -13.54 -3.84 5.93
N TRP A 131 -13.20 -3.49 4.69
CA TRP A 131 -11.98 -2.72 4.37
C TRP A 131 -11.87 -1.37 5.11
N LEU A 132 -13.01 -0.80 5.49
CA LEU A 132 -13.15 0.48 6.19
C LEU A 132 -13.39 0.35 7.71
N ASP A 133 -13.40 -0.86 8.28
CA ASP A 133 -13.88 -1.08 9.66
C ASP A 133 -13.08 -0.30 10.71
N SER A 134 -11.77 -0.23 10.56
CA SER A 134 -10.95 0.61 11.44
C SER A 134 -11.31 2.09 11.33
N GLN A 135 -11.55 2.60 10.12
CA GLN A 135 -11.95 4.00 9.95
C GLN A 135 -13.34 4.26 10.53
N HIS A 136 -14.30 3.36 10.34
CA HIS A 136 -15.62 3.47 10.98
C HIS A 136 -15.52 3.46 12.50
N MET A 137 -14.66 2.63 13.08
CA MET A 137 -14.42 2.63 14.53
C MET A 137 -13.85 3.97 15.00
N PHE A 138 -12.86 4.54 14.31
CA PHE A 138 -12.26 5.81 14.70
C PHE A 138 -13.17 7.03 14.47
N ILE A 139 -13.96 7.04 13.39
CA ILE A 139 -14.80 8.18 13.00
C ILE A 139 -16.16 8.15 13.71
N TYR A 140 -16.79 6.98 13.79
CA TYR A 140 -18.17 6.83 14.28
C TYR A 140 -18.26 6.06 15.61
N GLY A 141 -17.18 5.47 16.10
CA GLY A 141 -17.18 4.68 17.34
C GLY A 141 -17.88 3.31 17.19
N MET A 142 -18.10 2.85 15.96
CA MET A 142 -18.81 1.61 15.66
C MET A 142 -18.07 0.82 14.58
N SER A 143 -17.95 -0.50 14.76
CA SER A 143 -17.58 -1.40 13.66
C SER A 143 -18.86 -1.91 13.01
N ASN A 144 -18.86 -2.00 11.67
CA ASN A 144 -20.03 -2.47 10.95
C ASN A 144 -20.15 -3.99 11.17
N ASN A 145 -21.05 -4.42 12.06
CA ASN A 145 -21.24 -5.82 12.47
C ASN A 145 -21.94 -6.64 11.35
N GLY A 146 -21.43 -6.57 10.12
CA GLY A 146 -22.03 -7.23 8.95
C GLY A 146 -23.35 -6.62 8.45
N SER A 147 -23.75 -5.44 8.94
CA SER A 147 -24.90 -4.71 8.39
C SER A 147 -24.56 -4.13 7.03
N LYS A 148 -25.26 -4.61 6.00
CA LYS A 148 -25.11 -4.26 4.57
C LYS A 148 -25.44 -2.81 4.22
N GLU A 149 -25.54 -1.91 5.20
CA GLU A 149 -26.12 -0.57 4.99
C GLU A 149 -25.09 0.51 4.63
N LEU A 150 -23.79 0.20 4.56
CA LEU A 150 -22.74 1.20 4.31
C LEU A 150 -21.67 0.78 3.29
N CYS A 151 -22.02 -0.09 2.33
CA CYS A 151 -21.22 -0.32 1.12
C CYS A 151 -22.11 -0.34 -0.12
#